data_AF-A0A967JWF4-F1
#
_entry.id   AF-A0A967JWF4-F1
#
_cell.length_a   1.000
_cell.length_b   1.000
_cell.length_c   1.000
_cell.angle_alpha   90.00
_cell.angle_beta   90.00
_cell.angle_gamma   90.00
#
_symmetry.space_group_name_H-M   'P 1'
#
loop_
_entity.id
_entity.type
_entity.pdbx_description
1 polymer ?
#
loop_
_entity_poly.entity_id
_entity_poly.type
_entity_poly.pdbx_seq_one_letter_code
_entity_poly.pdbx_strand_id
1 'polypeptide(L)' 'RLGEYRLEGTLERRGERQAFLARDGEVYCVTRGERLDDGVIVDAVGPRRIVLRDAESAVTHTLTLASPPGRDGRDARGGP' A
#
# COMPACT_ATOMS: atom_id res chain seq x y z
N ARG A 1 14.65 1.86 -7.45
CA ARG A 1 14.38 3.24 -6.94
C ARG A 1 13.02 3.22 -6.25
N LEU A 2 12.91 3.69 -5.00
CA LEU A 2 11.67 3.63 -4.19
C LEU A 2 10.39 4.19 -4.85
N GLY A 3 10.51 5.08 -5.84
CA GLY A 3 9.37 5.71 -6.52
C GLY A 3 8.53 4.80 -7.43
N GLU A 4 8.90 3.53 -7.62
CA GLU A 4 8.20 2.61 -8.53
C GLU A 4 7.14 1.73 -7.85
N TYR A 5 7.18 1.61 -6.53
CA TYR A 5 6.21 0.80 -5.79
C TYR A 5 4.85 1.50 -5.69
N ARG A 6 3.79 0.72 -5.90
CA ARG A 6 2.41 1.14 -5.68
C ARG A 6 1.75 0.25 -4.64
N LEU A 7 1.02 0.84 -3.69
CA LEU A 7 0.21 0.09 -2.75
C LEU A 7 -1.12 -0.29 -3.42
N GLU A 8 -1.37 -1.60 -3.56
CA GLU A 8 -2.59 -2.15 -4.18
C GLU A 8 -3.63 -2.55 -3.13
N GLY A 9 -3.17 -3.02 -1.97
CA GLY A 9 -4.07 -3.45 -0.91
C GLY A 9 -3.37 -3.65 0.41
N THR A 10 -4.17 -3.81 1.46
CA THR A 10 -3.68 -4.32 2.75
C THR A 10 -4.68 -5.33 3.28
N LEU A 11 -4.18 -6.41 3.88
CA LEU A 11 -4.98 -7.44 4.51
C LEU A 11 -4.61 -7.52 5.98
N GLU A 12 -5.61 -7.56 6.86
CA GLU A 12 -5.41 -7.82 8.27
C GLU A 12 -6.01 -9.17 8.64
N ARG A 13 -5.21 -10.01 9.31
CA ARG A 13 -5.65 -11.31 9.80
C ARG A 13 -5.03 -11.55 11.18
N ARG A 14 -5.88 -11.82 12.18
CA ARG A 14 -5.46 -12.15 13.55
C ARG A 14 -4.51 -11.10 14.18
N GLY A 15 -4.71 -9.82 13.87
CA GLY A 15 -3.89 -8.72 14.38
C GLY A 15 -2.57 -8.49 13.63
N GLU A 16 -2.25 -9.32 12.65
CA GLU A 16 -1.13 -9.09 11.74
C GLU A 16 -1.63 -8.45 10.45
N ARG A 17 -0.86 -7.48 9.92
CA ARG A 17 -1.19 -6.78 8.68
C ARG A 17 -0.13 -7.01 7.62
N GLN A 18 -0.60 -7.36 6.44
CA GLN A 18 0.16 -7.54 5.21
C GLN A 18 -0.21 -6.45 4.22
N ALA A 19 0.73 -6.05 3.36
CA ALA A 19 0.50 -5.16 2.24
C ALA A 19 0.77 -5.87 0.92
N PHE A 20 0.03 -5.47 -0.11
CA PHE A 20 0.27 -5.87 -1.49
C PHE A 20 0.89 -4.68 -2.22
N LEU A 21 2.14 -4.84 -2.66
CA LEU A 21 2.88 -3.85 -3.42
C LEU A 21 2.96 -4.31 -4.88
N ALA A 22 2.68 -3.42 -5.82
CA ALA A 22 2.94 -3.66 -7.24
C ALA A 22 4.17 -2.88 -7.71
N ARG A 23 5.00 -3.53 -8.51
CA ARG A 23 6.14 -2.93 -9.23
C ARG A 23 6.43 -3.76 -10.48
N ASP A 24 6.65 -3.11 -11.62
CA ASP A 24 7.03 -3.75 -12.88
C ASP A 24 6.12 -4.91 -13.34
N GLY A 25 4.83 -4.84 -13.00
CA GLY A 25 3.84 -5.87 -13.34
C GLY A 25 3.79 -7.05 -12.36
N GLU A 26 4.67 -7.09 -11.36
CA GLU A 26 4.67 -8.07 -10.28
C GLU A 26 3.96 -7.55 -9.04
N VAL A 27 3.44 -8.48 -8.22
CA VAL A 27 2.80 -8.17 -6.94
C VAL A 27 3.51 -8.91 -5.81
N TYR A 28 3.98 -8.14 -4.84
CA TYR A 28 4.68 -8.60 -3.64
C TYR A 28 3.73 -8.54 -2.46
N CYS A 29 3.69 -9.60 -1.65
CA CYS A 29 2.97 -9.62 -0.37
C CYS A 29 3.99 -9.45 0.74
N VAL A 30 3.93 -8.34 1.47
CA VAL A 30 4.95 -7.97 2.45
C VAL A 30 4.41 -7.71 3.84
N THR A 31 5.27 -7.94 4.82
CA THR A 31 5.04 -7.63 6.24
C THR A 31 6.05 -6.63 6.79
N ARG A 32 5.78 -6.10 7.99
CA ARG A 32 6.72 -5.20 8.67
C ARG A 32 8.07 -5.90 8.91
N GLY A 33 9.15 -5.21 8.59
CA GLY A 33 10.53 -5.67 8.75
C GLY A 33 11.08 -6.42 7.55
N GLU A 34 10.24 -6.75 6.57
CA GLU A 34 10.65 -7.45 5.36
C GLU A 34 11.52 -6.57 4.47
N ARG A 35 12.50 -7.19 3.81
CA ARG A 35 13.45 -6.53 2.92
C ARG A 35 13.14 -6.93 1.48
N LEU A 36 12.96 -5.92 0.63
CA LEU A 36 12.74 -6.06 -0.81
C LEU A 36 14.08 -5.99 -1.56
N ASP A 37 14.07 -6.43 -2.81
CA ASP A 37 15.27 -6.63 -3.65
C ASP A 37 16.14 -5.38 -3.83
N ASP A 38 15.54 -4.19 -3.78
CA ASP A 38 16.23 -2.89 -3.93
C ASP A 38 16.89 -2.37 -2.64
N GLY A 39 17.03 -3.19 -1.60
CA GLY A 39 17.50 -2.72 -0.29
C GLY A 39 16.47 -1.87 0.45
N VAL A 40 15.20 -1.97 0.06
CA VAL A 40 14.08 -1.31 0.73
C VAL A 40 13.58 -2.17 1.88
N ILE A 41 13.27 -1.54 3.01
CA ILE A 41 12.73 -2.20 4.21
C ILE A 41 11.32 -1.70 4.45
N VAL A 42 10.39 -2.59 4.76
CA VAL A 42 9.05 -2.23 5.21
C VAL A 42 9.10 -1.80 6.68
N ASP A 43 8.98 -0.50 6.94
CA ASP A 43 9.07 0.06 8.29
C ASP A 43 7.74 -0.10 9.06
N ALA A 44 6.61 0.12 8.37
CA ALA A 44 5.28 -0.01 8.96
C ALA A 44 4.18 -0.32 7.93
N VAL A 45 3.16 -1.08 8.34
CA VAL A 45 1.97 -1.40 7.52
C VAL A 45 0.69 -0.92 8.23
N GLY A 46 0.03 0.07 7.65
CA GLY A 46 -1.24 0.65 8.08
C GLY A 46 -2.44 0.15 7.27
N PRO A 47 -3.69 0.51 7.62
CA PRO A 47 -4.89 -0.03 6.95
C PRO A 47 -5.09 0.50 5.52
N ARG A 48 -4.45 1.63 5.19
CA ARG A 48 -4.52 2.29 3.89
C ARG A 48 -3.18 2.87 3.46
N ARG A 49 -2.10 2.50 4.15
CA ARG A 49 -0.78 3.04 3.90
C ARG A 49 0.32 2.05 4.26
N ILE A 50 1.46 2.18 3.63
CA ILE A 50 2.69 1.46 3.96
C ILE A 50 3.84 2.48 3.99
N VAL A 51 4.77 2.25 4.91
CA VAL A 51 5.98 3.06 5.07
C VAL A 51 7.16 2.20 4.64
N LEU A 52 7.86 2.64 3.61
CA LEU A 52 9.06 2.01 3.05
C LEU A 52 10.26 2.87 3.41
N ARG A 53 11.35 2.26 3.85
CA ARG A 53 12.59 2.94 4.17
C ARG A 53 13.71 2.40 3.30
N ASP A 54 14.47 3.31 2.71
CA ASP A 54 15.72 2.98 2.03
C ASP A 54 16.79 2.59 3.06
N ALA A 55 17.41 1.41 2.93
CA ALA A 55 18.43 0.97 3.87
C ALA A 55 19.73 1.78 3.78
N GLU A 56 20.02 2.40 2.63
CA GLU A 56 21.29 3.11 2.39
C GLU A 56 21.19 4.60 2.69
N SER A 57 20.05 5.22 2.37
CA SER A 57 19.87 6.67 2.46
C SER A 57 19.03 7.14 3.65
N ALA A 58 18.49 6.21 4.46
CA ALA A 58 17.55 6.49 5.56
C ALA A 58 16.28 7.28 5.14
N VAL A 59 16.06 7.46 3.84
CA VAL A 59 14.89 8.13 3.29
C VAL A 59 13.67 7.24 3.48
N THR A 60 12.56 7.85 3.89
CA THR A 60 11.30 7.15 4.12
C THR A 60 10.25 7.62 3.13
N HIS A 61 9.55 6.67 2.51
CA HIS A 61 8.46 6.89 1.58
C HIS A 61 7.17 6.31 2.14
N THR A 62 6.09 7.09 2.10
CA THR A 62 4.76 6.61 2.46
C THR A 62 3.94 6.44 1.20
N LEU A 63 3.46 5.22 0.95
CA LEU A 63 2.49 4.93 -0.10
C LEU A 63 1.11 4.81 0.52
N THR A 64 0.10 5.35 -0.16
CA THR A 64 -1.30 5.32 0.29
C THR A 64 -2.18 4.66 -0.76
N LEU A 65 -3.16 3.86 -0.32
CA LEU A 65 -4.18 3.32 -1.20
C LEU A 65 -4.95 4.48 -1.82
N ALA A 66 -5.01 4.50 -3.15
CA ALA A 66 -5.94 5.36 -3.85
C ALA A 66 -7.35 5.07 -3.32
N SER A 67 -8.07 6.11 -2.94
CA SER A 67 -9.51 5.94 -2.71
C SER A 67 -10.13 5.48 -4.02
N PRO A 68 -11.00 4.46 -4.02
CA PRO A 68 -11.80 4.21 -5.20
C PRO A 68 -12.50 5.52 -5.59
N PRO A 69 -12.66 5.83 -6.89
CA PRO A 69 -13.46 6.96 -7.30
C PRO A 69 -14.79 6.84 -6.57
N GLY A 70 -15.17 7.89 -5.83
CA GLY A 70 -16.41 7.89 -5.09
C GLY A 70 -17.53 7.47 -6.04
N ARG A 71 -18.34 6.49 -5.63
CA ARG A 71 -19.65 6.33 -6.25
C ARG A 71 -20.36 7.66 -6.02
N ASP A 72 -20.35 8.54 -7.01
CA ASP A 72 -21.24 9.69 -7.05
C ASP A 72 -22.65 9.11 -6.84
N GLY A 73 -23.24 9.40 -5.69
CA GLY A 73 -24.53 8.88 -5.26
C GLY A 73 -25.67 9.40 -6.12
N ARG A 74 -25.74 8.94 -7.38
CA ARG A 74 -26.86 9.15 -8.30
C ARG A 74 -27.77 7.94 -8.38
N ASP A 75 -28.00 7.26 -7.26
CA ASP A 75 -29.07 6.26 -7.14
C ASP A 75 -29.85 6.48 -5.83
N ALA A 76 -30.51 7.64 -5.67
CA ALA A 76 -31.64 7.80 -4.75
C ALA A 76 -32.36 9.14 -4.97
N ARG A 77 -33.70 9.08 -5.06
CA ARG A 77 -34.71 10.13 -5.35
C ARG A 77 -35.06 10.16 -6.85
N GLY A 78 -36.21 9.70 -7.30
CA GLY A 78 -37.48 9.39 -6.65
C GLY A 78 -38.57 9.55 -7.72
N GLY A 79 -39.69 8.84 -7.58
CA GLY A 79 -40.82 8.85 -8.52
C GLY A 79 -41.36 10.25 -8.85
N PRO A 80 -42.13 10.33 -9.95
CA PRO A 80 -43.58 10.11 -9.85
C PRO A 80 -44.05 8.78 -10.44
#